data_AF-A0AAW1N590-F1
#
_entry.id   AF-A0AAW1N590-F1
#
_cell.length_a   1.000
_cell.length_b   1.000
_cell.length_c   1.000
_cell.angle_alpha   90.00
_cell.angle_beta   90.00
_cell.angle_gamma   90.00
#
_symmetry.space_group_name_H-M   'P 1'
#
loop_
_entity.id
_entity.type
_entity.pdbx_description
1 polymer ?
#
loop_
_entity_poly.entity_id
_entity_poly.type
_entity_poly.pdbx_seq_one_letter_code
_entity_poly.pdbx_strand_id
1 'polypeptide(L)'
;MYELFLGIFRYYFDRAFPLQRCKVNYAKEQIDQDLAKESNDIRDLFRLYEATKSLRVLNLYKSRQKELKEKILNAKIAKNSSYILTSSNRARAVWNVIKRETGSKIRANDNILLNIDGKLVRNPVEVADIFGSCFQSMPINSNLSVTAACGVANYSSNIYLSPATEREIESIIINLPSKPKPSAGLDEIPSRVLIAVSSEISSPICKMINLMMVTGIFPNLLKEAKVVPVFKKGDRHCDYLYI
;
A
#
# COMPACT_ATOMS: atom_id res chain seq x y z
N MET A 1 9.18 -3.79 30.48
CA MET A 1 10.29 -4.16 29.58
C MET A 1 9.97 -3.77 28.13
N TYR A 2 8.88 -4.27 27.54
CA TYR A 2 8.46 -3.88 26.18
C TYR A 2 8.21 -2.38 26.00
N GLU A 3 7.49 -1.74 26.92
CA GLU A 3 7.27 -0.28 26.91
C GLU A 3 8.57 0.52 26.82
N LEU A 4 9.58 0.09 27.59
CA LEU A 4 10.89 0.75 27.60
C LEU A 4 11.60 0.56 26.26
N PHE A 5 11.59 -0.67 25.72
CA PHE A 5 12.14 -0.94 24.39
C PHE A 5 11.45 -0.06 23.33
N LEU A 6 10.12 -0.05 23.31
CA LEU A 6 9.34 0.72 22.34
C LEU A 6 9.60 2.22 22.48
N GLY A 7 9.68 2.74 23.72
CA GLY A 7 10.00 4.14 23.98
C GLY A 7 11.37 4.55 23.47
N ILE A 8 12.40 3.74 23.73
CA ILE A 8 13.77 3.97 23.24
C ILE A 8 13.80 3.88 21.70
N PHE A 9 13.19 2.84 21.13
CA PHE A 9 13.16 2.64 19.69
C PHE A 9 12.46 3.81 18.99
N ARG A 10 11.31 4.23 19.51
CA ARG A 10 10.52 5.34 18.96
C ARG A 10 11.26 6.67 19.04
N TYR A 11 11.99 6.92 20.12
CA TYR A 11 12.85 8.11 20.24
C TYR A 11 13.87 8.18 19.09
N TYR A 12 14.58 7.09 18.79
CA TYR A 12 15.54 7.07 17.68
C TYR A 12 14.85 7.12 16.32
N PHE A 13 13.70 6.45 16.18
CA PHE A 13 12.89 6.49 14.96
C PHE A 13 12.46 7.92 14.62
N ASP A 14 11.84 8.64 15.56
CA ASP A 14 11.34 9.99 15.33
C ASP A 14 12.47 10.99 15.04
N ARG A 15 13.67 10.77 15.61
CA ARG A 15 14.88 11.55 15.30
C ARG A 15 15.42 11.27 13.90
N ALA A 16 15.39 10.02 13.45
CA ALA A 16 15.86 9.62 12.13
C ALA A 16 14.85 9.97 11.02
N PHE A 17 13.55 9.96 11.35
CA PHE A 17 12.43 10.16 10.43
C PHE A 17 11.49 11.29 10.90
N PRO A 18 11.98 12.53 11.02
CA PRO A 18 11.15 13.64 11.48
C PRO A 18 10.01 13.93 10.50
N LEU A 19 8.82 14.19 11.02
CA LEU A 19 7.67 14.59 10.21
C LEU A 19 7.92 15.97 9.58
N GLN A 20 7.81 16.04 8.25
CA GLN A 20 7.98 17.27 7.48
C GLN A 20 6.77 17.53 6.58
N ARG A 21 6.41 18.81 6.44
CA ARG A 21 5.36 19.24 5.50
C ARG A 21 5.97 19.37 4.09
N CYS A 22 5.48 18.57 3.15
CA CYS A 22 5.93 18.61 1.76
C CYS A 22 4.79 19.02 0.82
N LYS A 23 5.08 19.90 -0.15
CA LYS A 23 4.16 20.16 -1.27
C LYS A 23 4.26 19.01 -2.27
N VAL A 24 3.14 18.37 -2.58
CA VAL A 24 3.09 17.29 -3.58
C VAL A 24 2.89 17.93 -4.96
N ASN A 25 3.98 18.06 -5.72
CA ASN A 25 3.92 18.51 -7.11
C ASN A 25 3.83 17.28 -8.04
N TYR A 26 2.69 17.12 -8.70
CA TYR A 26 2.56 16.16 -9.80
C TYR A 26 3.13 16.79 -11.07
N ALA A 27 4.46 16.70 -11.26
CA ALA A 27 5.06 17.08 -12.52
C ALA A 27 4.51 16.19 -13.65
N LYS A 28 4.00 16.81 -14.73
CA LYS A 28 3.68 16.06 -15.96
C LYS A 28 5.00 15.52 -16.51
N GLU A 29 5.09 14.20 -16.61
CA GLU A 29 6.27 13.51 -17.11
C GLU A 29 6.53 13.94 -18.57
N GLN A 30 7.66 14.63 -18.83
CA GLN A 30 8.06 14.99 -20.19
C GLN A 30 8.57 13.74 -20.92
N ILE A 31 8.15 13.57 -22.18
CA ILE A 31 8.51 12.40 -23.00
C ILE A 31 9.93 12.56 -23.55
N ASP A 32 10.26 13.75 -24.05
CA ASP A 32 11.55 14.09 -24.66
C ASP A 32 11.69 15.63 -24.79
N GLN A 33 12.86 16.19 -24.48
CA GLN A 33 13.13 17.62 -24.64
C GLN A 33 13.27 18.02 -26.11
N ASP A 34 13.73 17.14 -26.99
CA ASP A 34 13.90 17.46 -28.41
C ASP A 34 12.56 17.48 -29.15
N LEU A 35 11.62 16.60 -28.79
CA LEU A 35 10.23 16.68 -29.27
C LEU A 35 9.52 17.95 -28.79
N ALA A 36 9.91 18.49 -27.63
CA ALA A 36 9.35 19.76 -27.14
C ALA A 36 9.82 20.96 -27.99
N LYS A 37 11.08 20.94 -28.46
CA LYS A 37 11.60 21.95 -29.40
C LYS A 37 10.89 21.86 -30.75
N GLU A 38 10.79 20.66 -31.33
CA GLU A 38 10.05 20.45 -32.59
C GLU A 38 8.58 20.89 -32.47
N SER A 39 7.94 20.69 -31.32
CA SER A 39 6.58 21.18 -31.08
C SER A 39 6.47 22.71 -31.07
N ASN A 40 7.53 23.44 -30.66
CA ASN A 40 7.55 24.89 -30.73
C ASN A 40 7.77 25.35 -32.18
N ASP A 41 8.67 24.70 -32.92
CA ASP A 41 8.92 24.99 -34.34
C ASP A 41 7.64 24.83 -35.18
N ILE A 42 6.83 23.81 -34.90
CA ILE A 42 5.50 23.63 -35.52
C ILE A 42 4.57 24.81 -35.23
N ARG A 43 4.59 25.32 -33.98
CA ARG A 43 3.75 26.44 -33.57
C ARG A 43 4.19 27.72 -34.27
N ASP A 44 5.49 27.91 -34.46
CA ASP A 44 6.05 29.04 -35.19
C ASP A 44 5.78 28.95 -36.70
N LEU A 45 5.86 27.76 -37.29
CA LEU A 45 5.41 27.49 -38.67
C LEU A 45 3.93 27.83 -38.89
N PHE A 46 3.08 27.52 -37.92
CA PHE A 46 1.66 27.89 -37.98
C PHE A 46 1.47 29.41 -37.93
N ARG A 47 2.18 30.10 -37.03
CA ARG A 47 2.18 31.58 -36.96
C ARG A 47 2.65 32.21 -38.27
N LEU A 48 3.70 31.66 -38.90
CA LEU A 48 4.20 32.12 -40.19
C LEU A 48 3.18 31.91 -41.31
N TYR A 49 2.47 30.77 -41.33
CA TYR A 49 1.36 30.54 -42.25
C TYR A 49 0.25 31.57 -42.02
N GLU A 50 -0.11 31.88 -40.77
CA GLU A 50 -1.16 32.85 -40.47
C GLU A 50 -0.85 34.24 -41.03
N ALA A 51 0.43 34.66 -40.95
CA ALA A 51 0.89 35.95 -41.46
C ALA A 51 1.01 35.98 -42.99
N THR A 52 1.50 34.91 -43.62
CA THR A 52 1.83 34.89 -45.05
C THR A 52 0.70 34.36 -45.94
N LYS A 53 -0.21 33.55 -45.39
CA LYS A 53 -1.24 32.77 -46.11
C LYS A 53 -0.71 31.96 -47.31
N SER A 54 0.59 31.63 -47.29
CA SER A 54 1.25 30.90 -48.38
C SER A 54 0.90 29.41 -48.33
N LEU A 55 0.48 28.86 -49.47
CA LEU A 55 0.20 27.44 -49.63
C LEU A 55 1.44 26.56 -49.36
N ARG A 56 2.64 27.05 -49.70
CA ARG A 56 3.91 26.34 -49.44
C ARG A 56 4.15 26.14 -47.94
N VAL A 57 3.92 27.18 -47.15
CA VAL A 57 4.09 27.14 -45.69
C VAL A 57 3.03 26.26 -45.04
N LEU A 58 1.79 26.29 -45.54
CA LEU A 58 0.72 25.40 -45.07
C LEU A 58 1.07 23.91 -45.28
N ASN A 59 1.59 23.56 -46.46
CA ASN A 59 1.99 22.19 -46.77
C ASN A 59 3.16 21.74 -45.90
N LEU A 60 4.15 22.61 -45.67
CA LEU A 60 5.26 22.34 -44.77
C LEU A 60 4.79 22.11 -43.33
N TYR A 61 3.91 22.97 -42.81
CA TYR A 61 3.31 22.81 -41.48
C TYR A 61 2.60 21.47 -41.35
N LYS A 62 1.73 21.11 -42.31
CA LYS A 62 0.99 19.83 -42.28
C LYS A 62 1.93 18.62 -42.29
N SER A 63 2.96 18.65 -43.14
CA SER A 63 3.96 17.59 -43.25
C SER A 63 4.73 17.41 -41.94
N ARG A 64 5.25 18.51 -41.37
CA ARG A 64 5.99 18.48 -40.11
C ARG A 64 5.11 18.09 -38.93
N GLN A 65 3.85 18.51 -38.92
CA GLN A 65 2.89 18.11 -37.89
C GLN A 65 2.64 16.60 -37.91
N LYS A 66 2.54 16.00 -39.10
CA LYS A 66 2.42 14.55 -39.26
C LYS A 66 3.66 13.85 -38.74
N GLU A 67 4.85 14.31 -39.14
CA GLU A 67 6.13 13.75 -38.69
C GLU A 67 6.28 13.80 -37.17
N LEU A 68 5.97 14.94 -36.53
CA LEU A 68 6.02 15.08 -35.08
C LEU A 68 5.05 14.13 -34.37
N LYS A 69 3.84 13.94 -34.90
CA LYS A 69 2.87 12.97 -34.34
C LYS A 69 3.41 11.54 -34.39
N GLU A 70 4.05 11.16 -35.49
CA GLU A 70 4.68 9.84 -35.64
C GLU A 70 5.85 9.66 -34.68
N LYS A 71 6.73 10.67 -34.55
CA LYS A 71 7.84 10.64 -33.59
C LYS A 71 7.35 10.53 -32.14
N ILE A 72 6.33 11.29 -31.75
CA ILE A 72 5.73 11.20 -30.40
C ILE A 72 5.15 9.81 -30.15
N LEU A 73 4.45 9.24 -31.13
CA LEU A 73 3.90 7.89 -31.02
C LEU A 73 5.01 6.86 -30.82
N ASN A 74 6.05 6.90 -31.65
CA ASN A 74 7.18 5.97 -31.57
C ASN A 74 7.95 6.11 -30.25
N ALA A 75 8.18 7.33 -29.77
CA ALA A 75 8.81 7.59 -28.48
C ALA A 75 7.99 7.02 -27.31
N LYS A 76 6.65 7.18 -27.34
CA LYS A 76 5.75 6.58 -26.35
C LYS A 76 5.81 5.06 -26.38
N ILE A 77 5.77 4.45 -27.58
CA ILE A 77 5.87 3.00 -27.75
C ILE A 77 7.20 2.50 -27.20
N ALA A 78 8.33 3.12 -27.58
CA ALA A 78 9.66 2.73 -27.12
C ALA A 78 9.78 2.81 -25.59
N LYS A 79 9.29 3.90 -24.98
CA LYS A 79 9.30 4.08 -23.52
C LYS A 79 8.43 3.06 -22.79
N ASN A 80 7.23 2.79 -23.28
CA ASN A 80 6.35 1.81 -22.66
C ASN A 80 6.89 0.38 -22.82
N SER A 81 7.44 0.06 -23.99
CA SER A 81 8.07 -1.23 -24.26
C SER A 81 9.28 -1.47 -23.36
N SER A 82 10.17 -0.48 -23.21
CA SER A 82 11.32 -0.61 -22.32
C SER A 82 10.89 -0.82 -20.87
N TYR A 83 9.94 -0.02 -20.36
CA TYR A 83 9.38 -0.17 -19.02
C TYR A 83 8.79 -1.56 -18.76
N ILE A 84 8.06 -2.13 -19.73
CA ILE A 84 7.46 -3.46 -19.59
C ILE A 84 8.55 -4.54 -19.58
N LEU A 85 9.54 -4.45 -20.47
CA LEU A 85 10.59 -5.46 -20.63
C LEU A 85 11.58 -5.49 -19.46
N THR A 86 11.90 -4.33 -18.88
CA THR A 86 12.85 -4.22 -17.75
C THR A 86 12.20 -4.46 -16.38
N SER A 87 10.87 -4.58 -16.30
CA SER A 87 10.17 -4.81 -15.03
C SER A 87 10.31 -6.26 -14.56
N SER A 88 10.53 -6.44 -13.25
CA SER A 88 10.54 -7.77 -12.61
C SER A 88 9.17 -8.47 -12.69
N ASN A 89 8.08 -7.70 -12.76
CA ASN A 89 6.73 -8.22 -12.97
C ASN A 89 6.11 -7.59 -14.22
N ARG A 90 6.20 -8.30 -15.34
CA ARG A 90 5.74 -7.84 -16.66
C ARG A 90 4.22 -7.66 -16.72
N ALA A 91 3.46 -8.62 -16.18
CA ALA A 91 1.99 -8.55 -16.17
C ALA A 91 1.49 -7.30 -15.43
N ARG A 92 2.09 -6.99 -14.28
CA ARG A 92 1.78 -5.77 -13.52
C ARG A 92 2.20 -4.50 -14.28
N ALA A 93 3.36 -4.52 -14.94
CA ALA A 93 3.83 -3.39 -15.75
C ALA A 93 2.88 -3.08 -16.91
N VAL A 94 2.44 -4.09 -17.65
CA VAL A 94 1.42 -3.96 -18.71
C VAL A 94 0.15 -3.33 -18.15
N TRP A 95 -0.36 -3.86 -17.03
CA TRP A 95 -1.56 -3.32 -16.37
C TRP A 95 -1.39 -1.86 -15.92
N ASN A 96 -0.19 -1.47 -15.48
CA ASN A 96 0.09 -0.09 -15.10
C ASN A 96 0.08 0.85 -16.32
N VAL A 97 0.61 0.41 -17.46
CA VAL A 97 0.55 1.17 -18.73
C VAL A 97 -0.91 1.36 -19.14
N ILE A 98 -1.70 0.28 -19.16
CA ILE A 98 -3.13 0.35 -19.50
C ILE A 98 -3.86 1.35 -18.60
N LYS A 99 -3.66 1.28 -17.28
CA LYS A 99 -4.30 2.20 -16.32
C LYS A 99 -3.91 3.67 -16.51
N ARG A 100 -2.69 3.94 -16.95
CA ARG A 100 -2.19 5.29 -17.21
C ARG A 100 -2.86 5.89 -18.43
N GLU A 101 -3.00 5.11 -19.50
CA GLU A 101 -3.55 5.55 -20.78
C GLU A 101 -5.08 5.58 -20.81
N THR A 102 -5.75 4.62 -20.16
CA THR A 102 -7.23 4.58 -20.10
C THR A 102 -7.82 5.51 -19.04
N GLY A 103 -6.98 6.08 -18.18
CA GLY A 103 -7.41 6.87 -17.03
C GLY A 103 -8.06 5.98 -15.97
N SER A 104 -7.51 5.98 -14.76
CA SER A 104 -8.26 5.42 -13.64
C SER A 104 -9.36 6.42 -13.27
N LYS A 105 -10.63 5.98 -13.23
CA LYS A 105 -11.65 6.72 -12.48
C LYS A 105 -11.05 6.96 -11.10
N ILE A 106 -10.84 8.24 -10.73
CA ILE A 106 -10.47 8.60 -9.37
C ILE A 106 -11.56 7.95 -8.53
N ARG A 107 -11.21 6.90 -7.78
CA ARG A 107 -12.11 6.39 -6.77
C ARG A 107 -12.18 7.54 -5.78
N ALA A 108 -13.32 8.22 -5.73
CA ALA A 108 -13.58 9.10 -4.61
C ALA A 108 -13.26 8.29 -3.35
N ASN A 109 -12.47 8.90 -2.47
CA ASN A 109 -12.00 8.30 -1.22
C ASN A 109 -13.19 8.30 -0.25
N ASP A 110 -14.30 7.71 -0.67
CA ASP A 110 -15.54 7.70 0.07
C ASP A 110 -15.36 6.75 1.23
N ASN A 111 -15.59 7.25 2.44
CA ASN A 111 -15.66 6.41 3.62
C ASN A 111 -16.73 5.34 3.43
N ILE A 112 -16.55 4.20 4.10
CA ILE A 112 -17.54 3.12 4.12
C ILE A 112 -18.86 3.68 4.66
N LEU A 113 -19.94 3.39 3.95
CA LEU A 113 -21.31 3.69 4.38
C LEU A 113 -21.94 2.43 4.95
N LEU A 114 -22.36 2.49 6.20
CA LEU A 114 -23.18 1.45 6.82
C LEU A 114 -24.61 1.95 7.00
N ASN A 115 -25.58 1.10 6.71
CA ASN A 115 -26.97 1.31 7.09
C ASN A 115 -27.28 0.40 8.27
N ILE A 116 -27.54 0.99 9.44
CA ILE A 116 -27.90 0.29 10.67
C ILE A 116 -29.27 0.80 11.06
N ASP A 117 -30.28 -0.06 10.98
CA ASP A 117 -31.68 0.24 11.33
C ASP A 117 -32.22 1.53 10.67
N GLY A 118 -31.83 1.77 9.41
CA GLY A 118 -32.25 2.96 8.64
C GLY A 118 -31.38 4.20 8.87
N LYS A 119 -30.38 4.14 9.76
CA LYS A 119 -29.40 5.22 9.98
C LYS A 119 -28.14 4.98 9.15
N LEU A 120 -27.80 5.96 8.31
CA LEU A 120 -26.56 5.97 7.53
C LEU A 120 -25.38 6.46 8.37
N VAL A 121 -24.43 5.57 8.66
CA VAL A 121 -23.16 5.87 9.33
C VAL A 121 -22.05 6.00 8.31
N ARG A 122 -21.32 7.12 8.35
CA ARG A 122 -20.20 7.45 7.44
C ARG A 122 -18.89 7.78 8.16
N ASN A 123 -18.95 8.00 9.46
CA ASN A 123 -17.78 8.35 10.26
C ASN A 123 -16.89 7.10 10.37
N PRO A 124 -15.62 7.15 9.91
CA PRO A 124 -14.75 5.97 9.89
C PRO A 124 -14.49 5.40 11.29
N VAL A 125 -14.51 6.23 12.33
CA VAL A 125 -14.34 5.79 13.73
C VAL A 125 -15.55 4.98 14.16
N GLU A 126 -16.76 5.55 13.99
CA GLU A 126 -18.01 4.86 14.33
C GLU A 126 -18.15 3.55 13.55
N VAL A 127 -17.83 3.55 12.25
CA VAL A 127 -17.82 2.33 11.42
C VAL A 127 -16.86 1.30 12.01
N ALA A 128 -15.64 1.68 12.38
CA ALA A 128 -14.67 0.76 12.98
C ALA A 128 -15.14 0.19 14.32
N ASP A 129 -15.75 1.02 15.17
CA ASP A 129 -16.30 0.61 16.46
C ASP A 129 -17.45 -0.39 16.26
N ILE A 130 -18.37 -0.13 15.31
CA ILE A 130 -19.46 -1.05 14.97
C ILE A 130 -18.92 -2.42 14.53
N PHE A 131 -17.93 -2.45 13.63
CA PHE A 131 -17.28 -3.69 13.22
C PHE A 131 -16.60 -4.38 14.42
N GLY A 132 -15.90 -3.63 15.27
CA GLY A 132 -15.25 -4.12 16.47
C GLY A 132 -16.24 -4.80 17.42
N SER A 133 -17.35 -4.13 17.73
CA SER A 133 -18.43 -4.68 18.56
C SER A 133 -19.06 -5.92 17.93
N CYS A 134 -19.33 -5.92 16.62
CA CYS A 134 -19.90 -7.08 15.93
C CYS A 134 -19.00 -8.32 16.03
N PHE A 135 -17.68 -8.17 15.87
CA PHE A 135 -16.74 -9.29 16.00
C PHE A 135 -16.54 -9.75 17.44
N GLN A 136 -16.68 -8.85 18.43
CA GLN A 136 -16.66 -9.22 19.85
C GLN A 136 -17.95 -9.94 20.28
N SER A 137 -19.09 -9.49 19.75
CA SER A 137 -20.42 -10.01 20.07
C SER A 137 -20.79 -11.24 19.25
N MET A 138 -20.08 -11.53 18.15
CA MET A 138 -20.26 -12.76 17.40
C MET A 138 -20.02 -13.94 18.35
N PRO A 139 -21.05 -14.74 18.67
CA PRO A 139 -20.80 -15.98 19.37
C PRO A 139 -19.84 -16.79 18.49
N ILE A 140 -18.67 -17.14 19.02
CA ILE A 140 -17.97 -18.32 18.51
C ILE A 140 -19.00 -19.41 18.70
N ASN A 141 -19.68 -19.80 17.61
CA ASN A 141 -20.78 -20.74 17.69
C ASN A 141 -20.32 -21.91 18.57
N SER A 142 -20.83 -21.99 19.79
CA SER A 142 -20.61 -23.09 20.73
C SER A 142 -21.23 -24.39 20.20
N ASN A 143 -21.79 -24.33 18.99
CA ASN A 143 -22.26 -25.41 18.14
C ASN A 143 -21.24 -25.81 17.05
N LEU A 144 -19.96 -25.42 17.14
CA LEU A 144 -18.92 -26.35 16.68
C LEU A 144 -18.97 -27.53 17.65
N SER A 145 -19.92 -28.44 17.41
CA SER A 145 -19.68 -29.84 17.68
C SER A 145 -18.43 -30.17 16.90
N VAL A 146 -17.27 -30.14 17.57
CA VAL A 146 -16.05 -30.79 17.12
C VAL A 146 -16.31 -32.30 17.22
N THR A 147 -17.35 -32.77 16.54
CA THR A 147 -17.42 -34.09 15.94
C THR A 147 -16.84 -33.98 14.54
N ALA A 148 -15.71 -33.30 14.40
CA ALA A 148 -14.78 -33.70 13.37
C ALA A 148 -14.32 -35.10 13.81
N ALA A 149 -14.71 -36.11 13.06
CA ALA A 149 -14.13 -37.45 13.13
C ALA A 149 -12.66 -37.43 12.70
N CYS A 150 -11.87 -36.49 13.23
CA CYS A 150 -10.43 -36.61 13.30
C CYS A 150 -10.19 -37.34 14.61
N GLY A 151 -9.79 -38.61 14.53
CA GLY A 151 -9.36 -39.36 15.71
C GLY A 151 -8.44 -38.49 16.54
N VAL A 152 -8.93 -38.04 17.69
CA VAL A 152 -8.15 -37.27 18.64
C VAL A 152 -7.12 -38.25 19.15
N ALA A 153 -5.96 -38.31 18.50
CA ALA A 153 -4.79 -38.88 19.12
C ALA A 153 -4.69 -38.19 20.48
N ASN A 154 -4.57 -38.97 21.55
CA ASN A 154 -4.29 -38.46 22.89
C ASN A 154 -2.92 -37.77 22.83
N TYR A 155 -2.89 -36.52 22.37
CA TYR A 155 -1.73 -35.67 22.49
C TYR A 155 -1.55 -35.44 23.98
N SER A 156 -0.33 -35.64 24.47
CA SER A 156 0.04 -35.27 25.83
C SER A 156 -0.44 -33.84 26.09
N SER A 157 -1.14 -33.62 27.20
CA SER A 157 -1.67 -32.32 27.64
C SER A 157 -0.60 -31.27 27.95
N ASN A 158 0.66 -31.55 27.61
CA ASN A 158 1.81 -30.72 27.91
C ASN A 158 2.35 -30.14 26.61
N ILE A 159 2.46 -28.82 26.57
CA ILE A 159 3.18 -28.09 25.52
C ILE A 159 4.57 -27.80 26.07
N TYR A 160 5.61 -28.25 25.37
CA TYR A 160 7.00 -27.91 25.67
C TYR A 160 7.48 -26.87 24.66
N LEU A 161 7.98 -25.74 25.17
CA LEU A 161 8.52 -24.66 24.35
C LEU A 161 10.02 -24.53 24.63
N SER A 162 10.83 -24.55 23.57
CA SER A 162 12.23 -24.17 23.66
C SER A 162 12.36 -22.64 23.69
N PRO A 163 13.31 -22.08 24.46
CA PRO A 163 13.62 -20.65 24.37
C PRO A 163 13.98 -20.25 22.94
N ALA A 164 13.47 -19.10 22.50
CA ALA A 164 13.83 -18.48 21.24
C ALA A 164 15.30 -18.07 21.24
N THR A 165 15.91 -18.02 20.05
CA THR A 165 17.31 -17.59 19.88
C THR A 165 17.40 -16.26 19.14
N GLU A 166 18.47 -15.48 19.38
CA GLU A 166 18.64 -14.19 18.69
C GLU A 166 18.72 -14.35 17.17
N ARG A 167 19.38 -15.42 16.69
CA ARG A 167 19.47 -15.75 15.26
C ARG A 167 18.12 -16.08 14.64
N GLU A 168 17.27 -16.78 15.37
CA GLU A 168 15.90 -17.08 14.94
C GLU A 168 15.08 -15.80 14.80
N ILE A 169 15.13 -14.93 15.83
CA ILE A 169 14.44 -13.64 15.80
C ILE A 169 14.93 -12.77 14.64
N GLU A 170 16.24 -12.68 14.43
CA GLU A 170 16.82 -11.91 13.33
C GLU A 170 16.36 -12.44 11.97
N SER A 171 16.39 -13.76 11.78
CA SER A 171 15.90 -14.41 10.56
C SER A 171 14.42 -14.10 10.32
N ILE A 172 13.59 -14.14 11.36
CA ILE A 172 12.16 -13.78 11.26
C ILE A 172 11.99 -12.32 10.82
N ILE A 173 12.74 -11.39 11.42
CA ILE A 173 12.65 -9.96 11.10
C ILE A 173 13.08 -9.70 9.66
N ILE A 174 14.20 -10.27 9.20
CA ILE A 174 14.71 -10.09 7.84
C ILE A 174 13.71 -10.58 6.79
N ASN A 175 12.98 -11.66 7.10
CA ASN A 175 11.99 -12.25 6.20
C ASN A 175 10.62 -11.54 6.24
N LEU A 176 10.47 -10.44 6.99
CA LEU A 176 9.24 -9.65 6.96
C LEU A 176 8.99 -9.07 5.55
N PRO A 177 7.72 -8.96 5.12
CA PRO A 177 7.42 -8.41 3.80
C PRO A 177 7.81 -6.93 3.68
N SER A 178 8.81 -6.63 2.85
CA SER A 178 9.15 -5.24 2.49
C SER A 178 8.16 -4.70 1.45
N LYS A 179 7.06 -4.10 1.91
CA LYS A 179 6.01 -3.55 1.05
C LYS A 179 6.32 -2.12 0.61
N PRO A 180 6.09 -1.76 -0.68
CA PRO A 180 6.28 -0.39 -1.18
C PRO A 180 5.25 0.61 -0.60
N LYS A 181 4.09 0.10 -0.15
CA LYS A 181 3.14 0.85 0.70
C LYS A 181 3.16 0.19 2.07
N PRO A 182 3.93 0.71 3.03
CA PRO A 182 3.98 0.12 4.36
C PRO A 182 2.65 0.36 5.07
N SER A 183 1.96 -0.72 5.41
CA SER A 183 1.00 -0.68 6.51
C SER A 183 1.82 -0.75 7.80
N ALA A 184 1.59 0.17 8.72
CA ALA A 184 2.15 0.12 10.06
C ALA A 184 1.06 -0.22 11.09
N GLY A 185 1.49 -0.78 12.21
CA GLY A 185 0.61 -1.12 13.33
C GLY A 185 0.16 0.12 14.09
N LEU A 186 -0.14 -0.06 15.38
CA LEU A 186 -0.41 1.04 16.31
C LEU A 186 0.85 1.87 16.61
N ASP A 187 2.02 1.27 16.42
CA ASP A 187 3.33 1.91 16.61
C ASP A 187 3.74 2.86 15.47
N GLU A 188 3.03 2.81 14.34
CA GLU A 188 3.34 3.57 13.12
C GLU A 188 4.72 3.27 12.51
N ILE A 189 5.39 2.19 12.92
CA ILE A 189 6.71 1.79 12.45
C ILE A 189 6.58 0.83 11.26
N PRO A 190 7.10 1.18 10.06
CA PRO A 190 7.12 0.28 8.92
C PRO A 190 8.04 -0.92 9.12
N SER A 191 7.63 -2.11 8.65
CA SER A 191 8.47 -3.32 8.71
C SER A 191 9.84 -3.15 8.02
N ARG A 192 9.94 -2.31 6.98
CA ARG A 192 11.22 -1.98 6.33
C ARG A 192 12.26 -1.37 7.29
N VAL A 193 11.81 -0.67 8.32
CA VAL A 193 12.73 -0.10 9.31
C VAL A 193 13.23 -1.20 10.23
N LEU A 194 12.34 -2.08 10.70
CA LEU A 194 12.72 -3.25 11.50
C LEU A 194 13.72 -4.15 10.76
N ILE A 195 13.50 -4.39 9.46
CA ILE A 195 14.43 -5.15 8.60
C ILE A 195 15.80 -4.46 8.55
N ALA A 196 15.84 -3.14 8.42
CA ALA A 196 17.10 -2.40 8.27
C ALA A 196 17.95 -2.38 9.55
N VAL A 197 17.35 -2.59 10.72
CA VAL A 197 18.04 -2.60 12.02
C VAL A 197 17.89 -3.94 12.74
N SER A 198 17.67 -5.02 11.98
CA SER A 198 17.35 -6.34 12.51
C SER A 198 18.43 -6.84 13.46
N SER A 199 19.70 -6.65 13.10
CA SER A 199 20.85 -7.08 13.89
C SER A 199 20.90 -6.40 15.27
N GLU A 200 20.46 -5.15 15.37
CA GLU A 200 20.52 -4.32 16.56
C GLU A 200 19.36 -4.61 17.53
N ILE A 201 18.18 -4.95 16.99
CA ILE A 201 16.97 -5.18 17.79
C ILE A 201 16.73 -6.65 18.13
N SER A 202 17.41 -7.59 17.48
CA SER A 202 17.14 -9.03 17.66
C SER A 202 17.47 -9.52 19.07
N SER A 203 18.58 -9.08 19.67
CA SER A 203 18.95 -9.42 21.05
C SER A 203 17.91 -8.96 22.09
N PRO A 204 17.53 -7.66 22.15
CA PRO A 204 16.52 -7.21 23.11
C PRO A 204 15.15 -7.86 22.88
N ILE A 205 14.73 -8.07 21.62
CA ILE A 205 13.45 -8.74 21.31
C ILE A 205 13.47 -10.20 21.78
N CYS A 206 14.54 -10.95 21.52
CA CYS A 206 14.70 -12.34 21.97
C CYS A 206 14.57 -12.47 23.50
N LYS A 207 15.26 -11.60 24.25
CA LYS A 207 15.18 -11.56 25.72
C LYS A 207 13.75 -11.30 26.21
N MET A 208 13.05 -10.35 25.58
CA MET A 208 11.66 -10.05 25.93
C MET A 208 10.73 -11.24 25.65
N ILE A 209 10.86 -11.89 24.49
CA ILE A 209 10.05 -13.07 24.13
C ILE A 209 10.24 -14.19 25.14
N ASN A 210 11.50 -14.55 25.43
CA ASN A 210 11.79 -15.60 26.40
C ASN A 210 11.26 -15.26 27.79
N LEU A 211 11.35 -14.01 28.22
CA LEU A 211 10.79 -13.57 29.49
C LEU A 211 9.26 -13.68 29.52
N MET A 212 8.57 -13.25 28.46
CA MET A 212 7.10 -13.36 28.36
C MET A 212 6.66 -14.82 28.41
N MET A 213 7.39 -15.72 27.74
CA MET A 213 7.08 -17.15 27.72
C MET A 213 7.31 -17.81 29.08
N VAL A 214 8.38 -17.46 29.79
CA VAL A 214 8.68 -18.01 31.13
C VAL A 214 7.71 -17.48 32.19
N THR A 215 7.39 -16.19 32.14
CA THR A 215 6.54 -15.54 33.16
C THR A 215 5.05 -15.69 32.89
N GLY A 216 4.66 -15.95 31.64
CA GLY A 216 3.27 -15.88 31.20
C GLY A 216 2.70 -14.45 31.16
N ILE A 217 3.54 -13.43 31.37
CA ILE A 217 3.11 -12.03 31.46
C ILE A 217 3.40 -11.32 30.13
N PHE A 218 2.33 -10.94 29.44
CA PHE A 218 2.40 -10.20 28.18
C PHE A 218 2.08 -8.72 28.38
N PRO A 219 2.86 -7.78 27.80
CA PRO A 219 2.55 -6.35 27.76
C PRO A 219 1.15 -6.07 27.20
N ASN A 220 0.47 -5.05 27.73
CA ASN A 220 -0.86 -4.68 27.25
C ASN A 220 -0.83 -4.15 25.81
N LEU A 221 0.19 -3.38 25.42
CA LEU A 221 0.34 -2.91 24.04
C LEU A 221 0.43 -4.04 23.00
N LEU A 222 0.92 -5.23 23.39
CA LEU A 222 0.97 -6.39 22.49
C LEU A 222 -0.37 -7.13 22.38
N LYS A 223 -1.36 -6.79 23.21
CA LYS A 223 -2.72 -7.35 23.19
C LYS A 223 -3.71 -6.45 22.43
N GLU A 224 -3.28 -5.25 22.06
CA GLU A 224 -4.11 -4.30 21.33
C GLU A 224 -4.19 -4.66 19.84
N ALA A 225 -5.37 -4.49 19.26
CA ALA A 225 -5.61 -4.74 17.84
C ALA A 225 -6.17 -3.48 17.17
N LYS A 226 -5.71 -3.21 15.94
CA LYS A 226 -6.21 -2.11 15.12
C LYS A 226 -7.32 -2.61 14.21
N VAL A 227 -8.56 -2.15 14.42
CA VAL A 227 -9.69 -2.47 13.54
C VAL A 227 -9.69 -1.49 12.37
N VAL A 228 -9.55 -2.01 11.15
CA VAL A 228 -9.65 -1.22 9.91
C VAL A 228 -10.69 -1.88 9.02
N PRO A 229 -11.92 -1.34 8.95
CA PRO A 229 -12.92 -1.83 8.02
C PRO A 229 -12.41 -1.69 6.58
N VAL A 230 -12.46 -2.78 5.82
CA VAL A 230 -12.01 -2.80 4.42
C VAL A 230 -13.19 -3.15 3.52
N PHE A 231 -13.55 -2.23 2.64
CA PHE A 231 -14.56 -2.49 1.62
C PHE A 231 -14.09 -3.57 0.65
N LYS A 232 -14.85 -4.65 0.55
CA LYS A 232 -14.70 -5.69 -0.49
C LYS A 232 -15.58 -5.33 -1.69
N LYS A 233 -15.31 -5.90 -2.87
CA LYS A 233 -16.08 -5.65 -4.11
C LYS A 233 -17.59 -5.82 -3.92
N GLY A 234 -18.40 -5.15 -4.75
CA GLY A 234 -19.85 -5.28 -4.76
C GLY A 234 -20.54 -3.94 -4.53
N ASP A 235 -21.76 -3.99 -4.00
CA ASP A 235 -22.48 -2.80 -3.57
C ASP A 235 -21.77 -2.13 -2.40
N ARG A 236 -21.68 -0.80 -2.46
CA ARG A 236 -21.11 0.04 -1.39
C ARG A 236 -22.10 0.29 -0.27
N HIS A 237 -23.37 -0.06 -0.49
CA HIS A 237 -24.42 -0.08 0.51
C HIS A 237 -24.46 -1.46 1.13
N CYS A 238 -24.02 -1.54 2.39
CA CYS A 238 -24.18 -2.73 3.20
C CYS A 238 -25.40 -2.50 4.10
N ASP A 239 -26.53 -3.10 3.73
CA ASP A 239 -27.73 -3.11 4.57
C ASP A 239 -27.54 -4.18 5.64
N TYR A 240 -27.25 -3.73 6.87
CA TYR A 240 -27.42 -4.57 8.06
C TYR A 240 -28.89 -4.48 8.47
N LEU A 241 -29.71 -5.32 7.85
CA LEU A 241 -31.07 -5.62 8.32
C LEU A 241 -31.01 -7.01 8.96
N TYR A 242 -31.40 -7.09 10.24
CA TYR A 242 -31.47 -8.26 11.11
C TYR A 242 -30.20 -8.66 11.88
N ILE A 243 -30.19 -8.28 13.17
CA ILE A 243 -30.30 -9.28 14.24
C ILE A 243 -31.73 -9.20 14.76
#